data_AF-A0A8G2CCF8-F1
#
_entry.id   AF-A0A8G2CCF8-F1
#
_cell.length_a   1.000
_cell.length_b   1.000
_cell.length_c   1.000
_cell.angle_alpha   90.00
_cell.angle_beta   90.00
_cell.angle_gamma   90.00
#
_symmetry.space_group_name_H-M   'P 1'
#
loop_
_entity.id
_entity.type
_entity.pdbx_description
1 polymer ?
#
loop_
_entity_poly.entity_id
_entity_poly.type
_entity_poly.pdbx_seq_one_letter_code
_entity_poly.pdbx_strand_id
1 'polypeptide(L)'
;MRKLLPLILILFSFQTTYGGQQIGPCSPEALVKAQKQFSEKDEIGQYGIANLILEEKYAQCPILAKTFEYKGANRTTEQQKEQNIHNWFMHHLMLSRFHAEKYEKCLELGELMVEQYPKNEPKELFDSMKAILAACHKAISRNCSDTALRNGLFWKVDSEALYRFTQGIVDAVENKDLAAFRTHIKSELSRGLRNRYMDGKTFSEVFTDDFRDTILEYGPTCYVHSWRGVAMGRGEIWITPLSSNEFTIRSVWKYVPEKFYAADLPTGWVIDGKMLTPDRLSRPGISNEYYEYIAKQFSITPKEDFLRNTGKYLSSLPLAKISARREDLTPSLINPATPTPAFNHVKTKEKTVRFEQEKDIYTLREEYTLLAEIPSEICQSLAPDFKGTCLQSYLIELGEDTGGTMGMLTNDSIYGLFRMPDKNKIIAPLVHFSSSNDAKNYLEDMNIAPLQQQN
;
A
#
# COMPACT_ATOMS: atom_id res chain seq x y z
N MET A 1 -0.07 13.56 -61.83
CA MET A 1 -0.72 14.87 -62.08
C MET A 1 -1.19 15.41 -60.74
N ARG A 2 -0.51 16.44 -60.20
CA ARG A 2 -1.05 17.81 -60.05
C ARG A 2 -2.16 17.87 -58.97
N LYS A 3 -2.11 18.66 -57.90
CA LYS A 3 -1.38 19.92 -57.63
C LYS A 3 -1.65 20.37 -56.17
N LEU A 4 -0.61 20.96 -55.57
CA LEU A 4 -0.58 22.19 -54.74
C LEU A 4 -1.22 22.26 -53.33
N LEU A 5 -0.33 22.60 -52.37
CA LEU A 5 -0.54 23.35 -51.12
C LEU A 5 -1.59 24.48 -51.24
N PRO A 6 -2.25 24.84 -50.12
CA PRO A 6 -2.59 26.23 -49.84
C PRO A 6 -1.50 26.87 -48.97
N LEU A 7 -0.94 27.97 -49.49
CA LEU A 7 -0.24 29.01 -48.76
C LEU A 7 -1.05 29.41 -47.51
N ILE A 8 -0.41 29.40 -46.34
CA ILE A 8 -0.90 30.14 -45.17
C ILE A 8 -0.68 31.62 -45.48
N LEU A 9 -1.79 32.31 -45.82
CA LEU A 9 -1.84 33.76 -45.88
C LEU A 9 -1.63 34.32 -44.48
N ILE A 10 -0.55 35.04 -44.29
CA ILE A 10 -0.37 36.00 -43.20
C ILE A 10 -1.35 37.14 -43.47
N LEU A 11 -2.49 37.14 -42.78
CA LEU A 11 -3.42 38.27 -42.72
C LEU A 11 -2.95 39.25 -41.65
N PHE A 12 -2.17 40.25 -42.07
CA PHE A 12 -2.05 41.53 -41.35
C PHE A 12 -3.25 42.40 -41.72
N SER A 13 -4.14 42.67 -40.77
CA SER A 13 -5.27 43.59 -40.90
C SER A 13 -6.01 43.63 -39.56
N PHE A 14 -6.43 44.73 -38.93
CA PHE A 14 -6.37 46.16 -39.18
C PHE A 14 -6.38 46.85 -37.81
N GLN A 15 -5.69 47.97 -37.72
CA GLN A 15 -5.46 48.73 -36.50
C GLN A 15 -6.53 49.80 -36.32
N THR A 16 -7.10 49.89 -35.13
CA THR A 16 -7.85 51.06 -34.69
C THR A 16 -6.86 52.14 -34.26
N THR A 17 -6.68 53.14 -35.12
CA THR A 17 -5.87 54.34 -34.84
C THR A 17 -6.64 55.32 -33.97
N TYR A 18 -6.13 55.58 -32.77
CA TYR A 18 -6.29 56.86 -32.07
C TYR A 18 -4.89 57.25 -31.56
N GLY A 19 -4.27 58.26 -32.17
CA GLY A 19 -3.01 58.84 -31.68
C GLY A 19 -1.70 58.13 -32.07
N GLY A 20 -1.52 57.75 -33.34
CA GLY A 20 -0.24 57.94 -34.05
C GLY A 20 1.05 57.18 -33.66
N GLN A 21 1.05 56.19 -32.75
CA GLN A 21 2.19 55.27 -32.59
C GLN A 21 1.70 53.85 -32.35
N GLN A 22 2.08 52.90 -33.22
CA GLN A 22 1.80 51.48 -33.00
C GLN A 22 2.59 51.01 -31.76
N ILE A 23 1.86 50.71 -30.70
CA ILE A 23 2.39 50.04 -29.52
C ILE A 23 2.71 48.59 -29.94
N GLY A 24 3.96 48.34 -30.32
CA GLY A 24 4.42 46.99 -30.63
C GLY A 24 4.24 46.05 -29.42
N PRO A 25 4.21 44.72 -29.61
CA PRO A 25 4.01 43.75 -28.52
C PRO A 25 5.07 43.82 -27.41
N CYS A 26 6.19 44.48 -27.70
CA CYS A 26 7.33 44.72 -26.82
C CYS A 26 7.39 46.12 -26.20
N SER A 27 6.41 46.99 -26.45
CA SER A 27 6.50 48.34 -25.90
C SER A 27 6.37 48.31 -24.36
N PRO A 28 6.92 49.31 -23.66
CA PRO A 28 6.75 49.46 -22.22
C PRO A 28 5.28 49.38 -21.78
N GLU A 29 4.37 50.01 -22.52
CA GLU A 29 2.92 50.01 -22.24
C GLU A 29 2.31 48.60 -22.38
N ALA A 30 2.73 47.83 -23.38
CA ALA A 30 2.27 46.46 -23.58
C ALA A 30 2.74 45.53 -22.45
N LEU A 31 3.98 45.72 -21.97
CA LEU A 31 4.55 44.96 -20.87
C LEU A 31 3.93 45.34 -19.51
N VAL A 32 3.67 46.62 -19.26
CA VAL A 32 2.95 47.08 -18.05
C VAL A 32 1.52 46.52 -18.02
N LYS A 33 0.84 46.44 -19.17
CA LYS A 33 -0.48 45.82 -19.25
C LYS A 33 -0.41 44.33 -18.91
N ALA A 34 0.57 43.60 -19.45
CA ALA A 34 0.78 42.20 -19.13
C ALA A 34 1.10 41.98 -17.66
N GLN A 35 1.94 42.85 -17.07
CA GLN A 35 2.25 42.85 -15.65
C GLN A 35 0.98 42.96 -14.79
N LYS A 36 0.10 43.92 -15.11
CA LYS A 36 -1.16 44.08 -14.38
C LYS A 36 -2.03 42.83 -14.47
N GLN A 37 -2.20 42.28 -15.67
CA GLN A 37 -3.00 41.07 -15.90
C GLN A 37 -2.42 39.85 -15.18
N PHE A 38 -1.09 39.73 -15.16
CA PHE A 38 -0.39 38.70 -14.41
C PHE A 38 -0.69 38.82 -12.90
N SER A 39 -0.46 39.99 -12.30
CA SER A 39 -0.69 40.22 -10.87
C SER A 39 -2.13 39.89 -10.44
N GLU A 40 -3.13 40.32 -11.22
CA GLU A 40 -4.54 40.02 -10.95
C GLU A 40 -4.85 38.50 -10.92
N LYS A 41 -4.12 37.69 -11.70
CA LYS A 41 -4.30 36.23 -11.76
C LYS A 41 -3.48 35.49 -10.72
N ASP A 42 -2.29 35.97 -10.44
CA ASP A 42 -1.39 35.41 -9.43
C ASP A 42 -1.96 35.57 -8.01
N GLU A 43 -2.49 36.75 -7.69
CA GLU A 43 -3.09 37.06 -6.38
C GLU A 43 -4.27 36.14 -6.00
N ILE A 44 -4.99 35.63 -6.99
CA ILE A 44 -6.13 34.71 -6.80
C ILE A 44 -5.75 33.23 -6.99
N GLY A 45 -4.46 32.91 -7.10
CA GLY A 45 -3.96 31.54 -7.23
C GLY A 45 -4.21 30.87 -8.59
N GLN A 46 -4.53 31.63 -9.64
CA GLN A 46 -4.73 31.11 -11.00
C GLN A 46 -3.40 30.97 -11.76
N TYR A 47 -2.44 30.25 -11.18
CA TYR A 47 -1.05 30.20 -11.65
C TYR A 47 -0.89 29.74 -13.11
N GLY A 48 -1.72 28.80 -13.57
CA GLY A 48 -1.70 28.36 -14.97
C GLY A 48 -2.05 29.49 -15.96
N ILE A 49 -3.05 30.32 -15.62
CA ILE A 49 -3.47 31.46 -16.44
C ILE A 49 -2.45 32.59 -16.33
N ALA A 50 -1.97 32.88 -15.12
CA ALA A 50 -0.92 33.86 -14.88
C ALA A 50 0.34 33.56 -15.71
N ASN A 51 0.78 32.30 -15.71
CA ASN A 51 1.90 31.84 -16.52
C ASN A 51 1.63 32.02 -18.03
N LEU A 52 0.42 31.71 -18.53
CA LEU A 52 0.10 31.87 -19.95
C LEU A 52 0.21 33.33 -20.43
N ILE A 53 -0.18 34.29 -19.60
CA ILE A 53 -0.07 35.73 -19.91
C ILE A 53 1.38 36.13 -20.16
N LEU A 54 2.31 35.68 -19.31
CA LEU A 54 3.73 35.98 -19.45
C LEU A 54 4.36 35.16 -20.60
N GLU A 55 4.01 33.89 -20.79
CA GLU A 55 4.52 33.07 -21.91
C GLU A 55 4.12 33.62 -23.27
N GLU A 56 2.86 34.06 -23.42
CA GLU A 56 2.38 34.66 -24.66
C GLU A 56 3.20 35.92 -24.99
N LYS A 57 3.47 36.76 -23.99
CA LYS A 57 4.26 37.98 -24.17
C LYS A 57 5.73 37.69 -24.45
N TYR A 58 6.30 36.71 -23.76
CA TYR A 58 7.66 36.24 -24.01
C TYR A 58 7.84 35.75 -25.45
N ALA A 59 6.88 34.95 -25.96
CA ALA A 59 6.90 34.45 -27.32
C ALA A 59 6.69 35.55 -28.38
N GLN A 60 5.84 36.54 -28.09
CA GLN A 60 5.57 37.68 -28.98
C GLN A 60 6.70 38.72 -28.98
N CYS A 61 7.64 38.63 -28.03
CA CYS A 61 8.64 39.65 -27.81
C CYS A 61 10.06 39.10 -27.80
N PRO A 62 10.68 38.87 -28.99
CA PRO A 62 12.01 38.30 -29.10
C PRO A 62 13.11 39.08 -28.39
N ILE A 63 12.90 40.38 -28.13
CA ILE A 63 13.86 41.20 -27.36
C ILE A 63 13.88 40.82 -25.88
N LEU A 64 12.80 40.25 -25.32
CA LEU A 64 12.82 39.68 -23.97
C LEU A 64 13.61 38.37 -23.90
N ALA A 65 13.79 37.69 -25.04
CA ALA A 65 14.63 36.50 -25.16
C ALA A 65 16.09 36.82 -25.54
N LYS A 66 16.41 38.09 -25.83
CA LYS A 66 17.77 38.54 -26.13
C LYS A 66 18.36 39.24 -24.91
N THR A 67 19.68 39.10 -24.75
CA THR A 67 20.47 39.82 -23.76
C THR A 67 20.32 41.33 -23.94
N PHE A 68 19.89 42.04 -22.89
CA PHE A 68 20.12 43.48 -22.78
C PHE A 68 21.59 43.72 -22.43
N GLU A 69 22.47 43.73 -23.43
CA GLU A 69 23.89 44.10 -23.25
C GLU A 69 24.05 45.63 -23.12
N TYR A 70 23.57 46.24 -22.04
CA TYR A 70 24.03 47.59 -21.69
C TYR A 70 25.38 47.49 -20.95
N LYS A 71 26.47 47.36 -21.71
CA LYS A 71 27.84 47.41 -21.21
C LYS A 71 28.25 48.88 -20.96
N GLY A 72 28.12 49.37 -19.73
CA GLY A 72 28.66 50.67 -19.31
C GLY A 72 28.06 51.25 -18.03
N ALA A 73 28.85 52.04 -17.29
CA ALA A 73 28.43 52.72 -16.05
C ALA A 73 27.53 53.94 -16.27
N ASN A 74 27.33 54.37 -17.53
CA ASN A 74 26.55 55.55 -17.90
C ASN A 74 25.26 55.14 -18.65
N ARG A 75 24.28 54.60 -17.93
CA ARG A 75 22.94 54.31 -18.49
C ARG A 75 22.10 55.58 -18.49
N THR A 76 21.34 55.82 -19.56
CA THR A 76 20.29 56.85 -19.52
C THR A 76 19.14 56.40 -18.62
N THR A 77 18.35 57.35 -18.10
CA THR A 77 17.15 57.06 -17.29
C THR A 77 16.17 56.13 -18.02
N GLU A 78 16.12 56.19 -19.35
CA GLU A 78 15.26 55.36 -20.19
C GLU A 78 15.78 53.92 -20.29
N GLN A 79 17.09 53.73 -20.50
CA GLN A 79 17.73 52.42 -20.52
C GLN A 79 17.59 51.68 -19.18
N GLN A 80 17.67 52.42 -18.05
CA GLN A 80 17.45 51.83 -16.73
C GLN A 80 16.01 51.38 -16.52
N LYS A 81 15.02 52.11 -17.06
CA LYS A 81 13.60 51.72 -17.01
C LYS A 81 13.34 50.45 -17.82
N GLU A 82 13.89 50.36 -19.03
CA GLU A 82 13.80 49.15 -19.86
C GLU A 82 14.40 47.93 -19.17
N GLN A 83 15.60 48.08 -18.59
CA GLN A 83 16.25 47.01 -17.83
C GLN A 83 15.41 46.57 -16.63
N ASN A 84 14.83 47.50 -15.87
CA ASN A 84 13.99 47.18 -14.72
C ASN A 84 12.72 46.41 -15.13
N ILE A 85 12.09 46.79 -16.25
CA ILE A 85 10.91 46.10 -16.80
C ILE A 85 11.29 44.69 -17.26
N HIS A 86 12.43 44.54 -17.96
CA HIS A 86 12.93 43.23 -18.37
C HIS A 86 13.23 42.33 -17.16
N ASN A 87 13.98 42.83 -16.19
CA ASN A 87 14.33 42.11 -14.96
C ASN A 87 13.08 41.67 -14.18
N TRP A 88 12.10 42.57 -14.03
CA TRP A 88 10.82 42.25 -13.41
C TRP A 88 10.11 41.12 -14.17
N PHE A 89 10.03 41.23 -15.50
CA PHE A 89 9.32 40.27 -16.34
C PHE A 89 9.94 38.88 -16.27
N MET A 90 11.27 38.79 -16.38
CA MET A 90 11.99 37.51 -16.34
C MET A 90 11.88 36.83 -14.98
N HIS A 91 11.98 37.58 -13.89
CA HIS A 91 11.76 37.06 -12.54
C HIS A 91 10.35 36.47 -12.37
N HIS A 92 9.31 37.20 -12.78
CA HIS A 92 7.93 36.75 -12.61
C HIS A 92 7.56 35.64 -13.59
N LEU A 93 8.16 35.59 -14.79
CA LEU A 93 8.01 34.45 -15.69
C LEU A 93 8.61 33.18 -15.07
N MET A 94 9.80 33.27 -14.49
CA MET A 94 10.45 32.14 -13.81
C MET A 94 9.63 31.66 -12.60
N LEU A 95 9.16 32.59 -11.76
CA LEU A 95 8.31 32.29 -10.62
C LEU A 95 6.99 31.63 -11.06
N SER A 96 6.34 32.16 -12.10
CA SER A 96 5.09 31.61 -12.62
C SER A 96 5.26 30.23 -13.24
N ARG A 97 6.38 29.97 -13.93
CA ARG A 97 6.74 28.62 -14.42
C ARG A 97 6.91 27.64 -13.28
N PHE A 98 7.56 28.06 -12.19
CA PHE A 98 7.67 27.26 -10.97
C PHE A 98 6.30 26.94 -10.36
N HIS A 99 5.44 27.93 -10.15
CA HIS A 99 4.08 27.72 -9.60
C HIS A 99 3.17 26.91 -10.53
N ALA A 100 3.41 26.95 -11.84
CA ALA A 100 2.70 26.14 -12.82
C ALA A 100 3.32 24.76 -13.04
N GLU A 101 4.26 24.33 -12.19
CA GLU A 101 4.95 23.03 -12.23
C GLU A 101 5.71 22.78 -13.56
N LYS A 102 6.14 23.84 -14.25
CA LYS A 102 6.94 23.78 -15.49
C LYS A 102 8.44 23.89 -15.18
N TYR A 103 8.96 22.95 -14.40
CA TYR A 103 10.29 23.08 -13.81
C TYR A 103 11.43 23.09 -14.84
N GLU A 104 11.36 22.33 -15.94
CA GLU A 104 12.45 22.36 -16.94
C GLU A 104 12.56 23.74 -17.61
N LYS A 105 11.40 24.35 -17.91
CA LYS A 105 11.34 25.72 -18.45
C LYS A 105 11.73 26.78 -17.41
N CYS A 106 11.53 26.50 -16.12
CA CYS A 106 12.05 27.33 -15.05
C CYS A 106 13.59 27.26 -15.00
N LEU A 107 14.18 26.07 -15.10
CA LEU A 107 15.64 25.88 -15.12
C LEU A 107 16.28 26.57 -16.31
N GLU A 108 15.78 26.31 -17.52
CA GLU A 108 16.30 26.91 -18.76
C GLU A 108 16.37 28.44 -18.65
N LEU A 109 15.30 29.05 -18.12
CA LEU A 109 15.22 30.49 -17.93
C LEU A 109 16.13 30.99 -16.81
N GLY A 110 16.21 30.26 -15.70
CA GLY A 110 17.01 30.65 -14.54
C GLY A 110 18.51 30.55 -14.80
N GLU A 111 18.97 29.52 -15.52
CA GLU A 111 20.36 29.38 -15.95
C GLU A 111 20.75 30.51 -16.90
N LEU A 112 19.91 30.81 -17.90
CA LEU A 112 20.08 31.93 -18.81
C LEU A 112 20.23 33.26 -18.06
N MET A 113 19.36 33.48 -17.06
CA MET A 113 19.38 34.71 -16.29
C MET A 113 20.58 34.83 -15.36
N VAL A 114 21.00 33.73 -14.70
CA VAL A 114 22.19 33.74 -13.81
C VAL A 114 23.47 34.00 -14.60
N GLU A 115 23.58 33.43 -15.80
CA GLU A 115 24.72 33.69 -16.70
C GLU A 115 24.78 35.17 -17.12
N GLN A 116 23.62 35.79 -17.34
CA GLN A 116 23.51 37.14 -17.91
C GLN A 116 23.40 38.25 -16.87
N TYR A 117 23.20 37.93 -15.59
CA TYR A 117 22.91 38.93 -14.56
C TYR A 117 24.12 39.86 -14.29
N PRO A 118 24.00 41.18 -14.52
CA PRO A 118 25.11 42.11 -14.29
C PRO A 118 25.50 42.18 -12.81
N LYS A 119 26.81 42.22 -12.52
CA LYS A 119 27.36 42.31 -11.14
C LYS A 119 26.90 43.56 -10.35
N ASN A 120 26.31 44.55 -11.01
CA ASN A 120 25.94 45.85 -10.45
C ASN A 120 24.42 46.03 -10.24
N GLU A 121 23.61 45.01 -10.48
CA GLU A 121 22.15 45.05 -10.26
C GLU A 121 21.78 44.83 -8.77
N PRO A 122 20.52 45.12 -8.36
CA PRO A 122 20.06 44.95 -6.99
C PRO A 122 20.26 43.50 -6.51
N LYS A 123 20.94 43.35 -5.37
CA LYS A 123 21.27 42.06 -4.76
C LYS A 123 20.02 41.22 -4.43
N GLU A 124 18.95 41.88 -3.99
CA GLU A 124 17.70 41.23 -3.58
C GLU A 124 17.02 40.45 -4.72
N LEU A 125 16.95 41.05 -5.91
CA LEU A 125 16.37 40.39 -7.08
C LEU A 125 17.20 39.18 -7.49
N PHE A 126 18.53 39.32 -7.51
CA PHE A 126 19.44 38.22 -7.82
C PHE A 126 19.33 37.05 -6.85
N ASP A 127 19.27 37.35 -5.54
CA ASP A 127 19.12 36.34 -4.50
C ASP A 127 17.77 35.61 -4.61
N SER A 128 16.69 36.34 -4.92
CA SER A 128 15.37 35.75 -5.21
C SER A 128 15.41 34.81 -6.41
N MET A 129 16.05 35.23 -7.50
CA MET A 129 16.19 34.40 -8.69
C MET A 129 16.99 33.12 -8.43
N LYS A 130 18.09 33.21 -7.67
CA LYS A 130 18.86 32.03 -7.25
C LYS A 130 18.04 31.08 -6.39
N ALA A 131 17.22 31.61 -5.49
CA ALA A 131 16.35 30.79 -4.65
C ALA A 131 15.31 30.02 -5.48
N ILE A 132 14.67 30.67 -6.47
CA ILE A 132 13.74 30.03 -7.39
C ILE A 132 14.45 28.98 -8.26
N LEU A 133 15.62 29.30 -8.81
CA LEU A 133 16.41 28.34 -9.60
C LEU A 133 16.80 27.11 -8.76
N ALA A 134 17.26 27.31 -7.53
CA ALA A 134 17.54 26.21 -6.60
C ALA A 134 16.28 25.39 -6.27
N ALA A 135 15.12 26.04 -6.14
CA ALA A 135 13.84 25.36 -5.94
C ALA A 135 13.43 24.52 -7.17
N CYS A 136 13.66 25.03 -8.39
CA CYS A 136 13.41 24.30 -9.63
C CYS A 136 14.36 23.10 -9.79
N HIS A 137 15.66 23.25 -9.49
CA HIS A 137 16.59 22.10 -9.45
C HIS A 137 16.15 21.07 -8.43
N LYS A 138 15.75 21.52 -7.24
CA LYS A 138 15.24 20.62 -6.20
C LYS A 138 13.97 19.90 -6.65
N ALA A 139 13.06 20.57 -7.35
CA ALA A 139 11.83 19.97 -7.86
C ALA A 139 12.09 18.92 -8.94
N ILE A 140 13.06 19.13 -9.84
CA ILE A 140 13.43 18.14 -10.87
C ILE A 140 14.20 16.96 -10.29
N SER A 141 14.94 17.16 -9.21
CA SER A 141 15.61 16.06 -8.50
C SER A 141 14.68 15.19 -7.65
N ARG A 142 13.40 15.54 -7.53
CA ARG A 142 12.40 14.75 -6.80
C ARG A 142 11.82 13.67 -7.68
N ASN A 143 11.62 12.50 -7.11
CA ASN A 143 10.96 11.40 -7.81
C ASN A 143 9.43 11.48 -7.66
N CYS A 144 8.94 12.25 -6.67
CA CYS A 144 7.54 12.33 -6.33
C CYS A 144 6.92 13.69 -6.68
N SER A 145 5.71 13.65 -7.21
CA SER A 145 4.91 14.85 -7.50
C SER A 145 4.44 15.56 -6.23
N ASP A 146 4.07 16.84 -6.32
CA ASP A 146 3.53 17.60 -5.19
C ASP A 146 2.22 17.02 -4.65
N THR A 147 1.45 16.32 -5.50
CA THR A 147 0.26 15.58 -5.05
C THR A 147 0.66 14.35 -4.23
N ALA A 148 1.69 13.62 -4.66
CA ALA A 148 2.22 12.50 -3.90
C ALA A 148 2.79 12.94 -2.54
N LEU A 149 3.54 14.04 -2.51
CA LEU A 149 4.08 14.61 -1.27
C LEU A 149 2.97 15.03 -0.29
N ARG A 150 1.89 15.65 -0.78
CA ARG A 150 0.72 15.99 0.04
C ARG A 150 -0.01 14.74 0.56
N ASN A 151 -0.12 13.70 -0.25
CA ASN A 151 -0.66 12.41 0.16
C ASN A 151 0.21 11.77 1.26
N GLY A 152 1.53 11.72 1.08
CA GLY A 152 2.47 11.25 2.10
C GLY A 152 2.30 11.99 3.41
N LEU A 153 2.26 13.33 3.38
CA LEU A 153 2.06 14.16 4.56
C LEU A 153 0.77 13.82 5.32
N PHE A 154 -0.34 13.63 4.59
CA PHE A 154 -1.62 13.23 5.20
C PHE A 154 -1.49 11.89 5.96
N TRP A 155 -0.76 10.93 5.39
CA TRP A 155 -0.51 9.62 5.98
C TRP A 155 0.72 9.57 6.90
N LYS A 156 1.38 10.71 7.15
CA LYS A 156 2.63 10.82 7.93
C LYS A 156 3.77 9.95 7.36
N VAL A 157 3.84 9.84 6.04
CA VAL A 157 4.86 9.10 5.28
C VAL A 157 5.68 10.07 4.45
N ASP A 158 7.00 9.87 4.42
CA ASP A 158 7.91 10.50 3.48
C ASP A 158 7.81 9.78 2.13
N SER A 159 7.14 10.43 1.17
CA SER A 159 6.92 9.86 -0.17
C SER A 159 8.22 9.61 -0.94
N GLU A 160 9.29 10.40 -0.73
CA GLU A 160 10.57 10.17 -1.39
C GLU A 160 11.29 8.96 -0.80
N ALA A 161 11.18 8.76 0.51
CA ALA A 161 11.65 7.52 1.14
C ALA A 161 10.86 6.31 0.64
N LEU A 162 9.54 6.44 0.48
CA LEU A 162 8.69 5.39 -0.08
C LEU A 162 9.06 5.07 -1.53
N TYR A 163 9.33 6.08 -2.35
CA TYR A 163 9.81 5.88 -3.72
C TYR A 163 11.09 5.05 -3.75
N ARG A 164 12.10 5.42 -2.95
CA ARG A 164 13.37 4.68 -2.89
C ARG A 164 13.16 3.24 -2.41
N PHE A 165 12.30 3.04 -1.40
CA PHE A 165 11.97 1.71 -0.91
C PHE A 165 11.31 0.85 -2.01
N THR A 166 10.33 1.40 -2.71
CA THR A 166 9.62 0.68 -3.79
C THR A 166 10.48 0.50 -5.03
N GLN A 167 11.39 1.42 -5.33
CA GLN A 167 12.42 1.25 -6.35
C GLN A 167 13.32 0.07 -6.05
N GLY A 168 13.78 -0.10 -4.80
CA GLY A 168 14.57 -1.29 -4.42
C GLY A 168 13.84 -2.62 -4.69
N ILE A 169 12.51 -2.64 -4.52
CA ILE A 169 11.68 -3.79 -4.88
C ILE A 169 11.66 -3.99 -6.40
N VAL A 170 11.45 -2.94 -7.18
CA VAL A 170 11.48 -2.99 -8.66
C VAL A 170 12.82 -3.53 -9.13
N ASP A 171 13.93 -3.00 -8.60
CA ASP A 171 15.29 -3.40 -8.97
C ASP A 171 15.53 -4.88 -8.64
N ALA A 172 15.08 -5.36 -7.48
CA ALA A 172 15.18 -6.77 -7.11
C ALA A 172 14.38 -7.67 -8.05
N VAL A 173 13.17 -7.25 -8.44
CA VAL A 173 12.30 -7.99 -9.37
C VAL A 173 12.85 -7.98 -10.80
N GLU A 174 13.39 -6.85 -11.26
CA GLU A 174 14.02 -6.72 -12.58
C GLU A 174 15.19 -7.68 -12.71
N ASN A 175 16.07 -7.67 -11.71
CA ASN A 175 17.29 -8.50 -11.65
C ASN A 175 17.03 -9.95 -11.25
N LYS A 176 15.78 -10.32 -10.94
CA LYS A 176 15.41 -11.65 -10.42
C LYS A 176 16.24 -12.02 -9.17
N ASP A 177 16.51 -11.04 -8.32
CA ASP A 177 17.30 -11.19 -7.09
C ASP A 177 16.37 -11.41 -5.89
N LEU A 178 16.16 -12.69 -5.56
CA LEU A 178 15.33 -13.06 -4.41
C LEU A 178 15.94 -12.60 -3.08
N ALA A 179 17.28 -12.58 -2.95
CA ALA A 179 17.93 -12.16 -1.72
C ALA A 179 17.71 -10.67 -1.47
N ALA A 180 17.90 -9.83 -2.50
CA ALA A 180 17.58 -8.41 -2.44
C ALA A 180 16.09 -8.17 -2.14
N PHE A 181 15.18 -8.88 -2.81
CA PHE A 181 13.74 -8.78 -2.55
C PHE A 181 13.41 -9.05 -1.08
N ARG A 182 14.02 -10.09 -0.49
CA ARG A 182 13.81 -10.48 0.91
C ARG A 182 14.27 -9.43 1.92
N THR A 183 15.21 -8.55 1.57
CA THR A 183 15.63 -7.46 2.48
C THR A 183 14.50 -6.47 2.79
N HIS A 184 13.45 -6.43 1.95
CA HIS A 184 12.26 -5.61 2.13
C HIS A 184 11.19 -6.26 3.03
N ILE A 185 11.43 -7.48 3.52
CA ILE A 185 10.51 -8.26 4.36
C ILE A 185 11.11 -8.35 5.78
N LYS A 186 10.48 -7.70 6.77
CA LYS A 186 10.99 -7.68 8.17
C LYS A 186 10.40 -8.76 9.07
N SER A 187 9.29 -9.37 8.69
CA SER A 187 8.59 -10.41 9.44
C SER A 187 7.99 -11.43 8.46
N GLU A 188 7.37 -12.50 8.96
CA GLU A 188 6.56 -13.34 8.09
C GLU A 188 5.47 -12.52 7.39
N LEU A 189 5.24 -12.83 6.12
CA LEU A 189 4.19 -12.19 5.34
C LEU A 189 2.84 -12.63 5.89
N SER A 190 1.92 -11.68 6.12
CA SER A 190 0.56 -12.02 6.56
C SER A 190 -0.22 -12.77 5.47
N ARG A 191 0.18 -12.59 4.21
CA ARG A 191 -0.28 -13.37 3.06
C ARG A 191 0.85 -13.38 2.02
N GLY A 192 1.26 -14.55 1.57
CA GLY A 192 2.42 -14.67 0.67
C GLY A 192 3.27 -15.88 1.00
N LEU A 193 4.46 -15.93 0.40
CA LEU A 193 5.46 -16.96 0.65
C LEU A 193 6.00 -16.88 2.08
N ARG A 194 6.20 -18.04 2.69
CA ARG A 194 6.88 -18.19 3.97
C ARG A 194 8.37 -17.89 3.84
N ASN A 195 8.99 -17.23 4.80
CA ASN A 195 10.41 -16.88 4.70
C ASN A 195 11.31 -18.11 4.54
N ARG A 196 11.05 -19.17 5.32
CA ARG A 196 11.79 -20.44 5.22
C ARG A 196 11.58 -21.16 3.89
N TYR A 197 10.41 -21.04 3.26
CA TYR A 197 10.16 -21.64 1.95
C TYR A 197 11.00 -20.98 0.85
N MET A 198 11.35 -19.71 1.01
CA MET A 198 12.23 -18.99 0.08
C MET A 198 13.72 -19.33 0.25
N ASP A 199 14.11 -20.05 1.31
CA ASP A 199 15.50 -20.44 1.53
C ASP A 199 15.95 -21.45 0.47
N GLY A 200 17.11 -21.17 -0.15
CA GLY A 200 17.68 -22.02 -1.21
C GLY A 200 16.96 -21.95 -2.56
N LYS A 201 15.89 -21.14 -2.70
CA LYS A 201 15.17 -20.95 -3.97
C LYS A 201 15.72 -19.79 -4.78
N THR A 202 15.50 -19.86 -6.08
CA THR A 202 15.66 -18.76 -7.03
C THR A 202 14.37 -17.94 -7.12
N PHE A 203 14.48 -16.70 -7.62
CA PHE A 203 13.33 -15.82 -7.80
C PHE A 203 12.23 -16.45 -8.68
N SER A 204 12.61 -17.09 -9.79
CA SER A 204 11.66 -17.70 -10.73
C SER A 204 11.03 -19.01 -10.22
N GLU A 205 11.53 -19.61 -9.14
CA GLU A 205 10.85 -20.73 -8.49
C GLU A 205 9.70 -20.28 -7.59
N VAL A 206 9.71 -19.02 -7.14
CA VAL A 206 8.72 -18.52 -6.17
C VAL A 206 7.79 -17.44 -6.73
N PHE A 207 8.20 -16.73 -7.78
CA PHE A 207 7.40 -15.72 -8.47
C PHE A 207 7.17 -16.07 -9.93
N THR A 208 5.96 -15.81 -10.42
CA THR A 208 5.59 -16.02 -11.82
C THR A 208 6.10 -14.88 -12.71
N ASP A 209 6.24 -15.12 -14.01
CA ASP A 209 6.58 -14.06 -14.97
C ASP A 209 5.50 -12.97 -15.00
N ASP A 210 4.22 -13.34 -14.87
CA ASP A 210 3.11 -12.37 -14.76
C ASP A 210 3.22 -11.43 -13.55
N PHE A 211 3.68 -11.95 -12.39
CA PHE A 211 4.00 -11.10 -11.24
C PHE A 211 5.11 -10.12 -11.60
N ARG A 212 6.21 -10.61 -12.16
CA ARG A 212 7.35 -9.77 -12.55
C ARG A 212 6.93 -8.69 -13.53
N ASP A 213 6.24 -9.05 -14.60
CA ASP A 213 5.80 -8.12 -15.64
C ASP A 213 4.86 -7.06 -15.06
N THR A 214 3.95 -7.44 -14.15
CA THR A 214 3.08 -6.49 -13.44
C THR A 214 3.87 -5.49 -12.60
N ILE A 215 4.90 -5.94 -11.86
CA ILE A 215 5.72 -5.04 -11.04
C ILE A 215 6.53 -4.09 -11.91
N LEU A 216 7.11 -4.57 -13.01
CA LEU A 216 7.93 -3.75 -13.91
C LEU A 216 7.10 -2.77 -14.75
N GLU A 217 5.90 -3.15 -15.18
CA GLU A 217 4.97 -2.25 -15.90
C GLU A 217 4.58 -1.04 -15.05
N TYR A 218 4.32 -1.27 -13.75
CA TYR A 218 3.85 -0.23 -12.84
C TYR A 218 4.98 0.58 -12.19
N GLY A 219 6.12 -0.05 -11.95
CA GLY A 219 7.32 0.59 -11.39
C GLY A 219 7.11 1.22 -10.00
N PRO A 220 7.90 2.29 -9.73
CA PRO A 220 7.84 3.18 -8.58
C PRO A 220 6.48 3.44 -7.95
N THR A 221 6.35 3.61 -6.64
CA THR A 221 5.25 4.45 -6.15
C THR A 221 5.65 5.38 -5.01
N CYS A 222 5.09 6.59 -5.05
CA CYS A 222 5.19 7.62 -4.03
C CYS A 222 3.92 7.72 -3.16
N TYR A 223 2.89 6.93 -3.46
CA TYR A 223 1.54 7.12 -2.94
C TYR A 223 1.16 6.07 -1.89
N VAL A 224 0.62 6.56 -0.78
CA VAL A 224 -0.11 5.75 0.19
C VAL A 224 -1.56 5.64 -0.27
N HIS A 225 -2.01 4.40 -0.48
CA HIS A 225 -3.28 4.13 -1.13
C HIS A 225 -4.47 4.29 -0.16
N SER A 226 -4.31 3.83 1.08
CA SER A 226 -5.34 3.97 2.12
C SER A 226 -4.77 3.72 3.51
N TRP A 227 -5.65 3.69 4.53
CA TRP A 227 -5.30 3.25 5.87
C TRP A 227 -4.72 1.82 5.91
N ARG A 228 -4.94 1.01 4.86
CA ARG A 228 -4.35 -0.33 4.71
C ARG A 228 -2.89 -0.32 4.26
N GLY A 229 -2.35 0.84 3.91
CA GLY A 229 -0.96 1.02 3.49
C GLY A 229 -0.81 1.36 2.00
N VAL A 230 0.33 0.97 1.45
CA VAL A 230 0.74 1.24 0.07
C VAL A 230 0.49 -0.02 -0.76
N ALA A 231 -0.16 0.14 -1.91
CA ALA A 231 -0.36 -0.92 -2.89
C ALA A 231 0.55 -0.67 -4.10
N MET A 232 1.29 -1.70 -4.51
CA MET A 232 2.21 -1.65 -5.65
C MET A 232 1.83 -2.71 -6.69
N GLY A 233 2.02 -2.41 -7.97
CA GLY A 233 1.71 -3.30 -9.09
C GLY A 233 0.27 -3.81 -9.05
N ARG A 234 -0.74 -2.93 -9.13
CA ARG A 234 -2.18 -3.30 -8.98
C ARG A 234 -2.54 -4.02 -7.67
N GLY A 235 -1.73 -3.88 -6.62
CA GLY A 235 -1.98 -4.52 -5.33
C GLY A 235 -1.41 -5.92 -5.20
N GLU A 236 -0.53 -6.34 -6.13
CA GLU A 236 0.22 -7.58 -6.00
C GLU A 236 1.14 -7.58 -4.77
N ILE A 237 1.67 -6.41 -4.41
CA ILE A 237 2.46 -6.20 -3.19
C ILE A 237 1.77 -5.15 -2.33
N TRP A 238 1.57 -5.47 -1.05
CA TRP A 238 1.15 -4.51 -0.04
C TRP A 238 2.29 -4.20 0.94
N ILE A 239 2.53 -2.92 1.14
CA ILE A 239 3.61 -2.39 1.97
C ILE A 239 2.99 -1.65 3.15
N THR A 240 3.53 -1.91 4.34
CA THR A 240 3.13 -1.26 5.59
C THR A 240 4.20 -0.27 6.03
N PRO A 241 3.86 1.01 6.23
CA PRO A 241 4.71 1.96 6.92
C PRO A 241 4.86 1.56 8.39
N LEU A 242 6.10 1.42 8.86
CA LEU A 242 6.45 1.20 10.27
C LEU A 242 6.72 2.54 10.98
N SER A 243 7.26 3.50 10.23
CA SER A 243 7.43 4.90 10.63
C SER A 243 7.31 5.80 9.39
N SER A 244 7.63 7.10 9.50
CA SER A 244 7.52 8.01 8.37
C SER A 244 8.44 7.63 7.20
N ASN A 245 9.59 7.00 7.46
CA ASN A 245 10.61 6.67 6.45
C ASN A 245 11.01 5.19 6.46
N GLU A 246 10.31 4.36 7.24
CA GLU A 246 10.61 2.94 7.39
C GLU A 246 9.43 2.09 6.95
N PHE A 247 9.69 1.10 6.09
CA PHE A 247 8.65 0.29 5.45
C PHE A 247 9.00 -1.20 5.52
N THR A 248 7.99 -2.04 5.32
CA THR A 248 8.14 -3.49 5.08
C THR A 248 7.06 -3.96 4.13
N ILE A 249 7.38 -4.95 3.29
CA ILE A 249 6.38 -5.74 2.60
C ILE A 249 5.60 -6.52 3.66
N ARG A 250 4.27 -6.46 3.57
CA ARG A 250 3.33 -7.18 4.45
C ARG A 250 2.69 -8.36 3.75
N SER A 251 2.35 -8.20 2.47
CA SER A 251 1.79 -9.29 1.69
C SER A 251 2.14 -9.24 0.21
N VAL A 252 2.14 -10.43 -0.39
CA VAL A 252 2.33 -10.68 -1.82
C VAL A 252 1.23 -11.63 -2.30
N TRP A 253 0.59 -11.34 -3.43
CA TRP A 253 -0.60 -12.08 -3.90
C TRP A 253 -0.30 -13.11 -4.98
N LYS A 254 0.45 -12.76 -6.03
CA LYS A 254 0.90 -13.71 -7.05
C LYS A 254 2.25 -14.30 -6.70
N TYR A 255 2.24 -15.57 -6.36
CA TYR A 255 3.42 -16.38 -6.07
C TYR A 255 3.12 -17.85 -6.37
N VAL A 256 4.17 -18.66 -6.50
CA VAL A 256 4.04 -20.11 -6.62
C VAL A 256 3.78 -20.69 -5.22
N PRO A 257 2.60 -21.28 -4.96
CA PRO A 257 2.25 -21.72 -3.61
C PRO A 257 3.10 -22.91 -3.17
N GLU A 258 3.57 -22.84 -1.93
CA GLU A 258 4.21 -23.97 -1.26
C GLU A 258 3.21 -25.12 -1.06
N LYS A 259 3.56 -26.32 -1.56
CA LYS A 259 2.84 -27.55 -1.22
C LYS A 259 3.27 -27.98 0.20
N PHE A 260 2.42 -27.66 1.19
CA PHE A 260 2.71 -27.94 2.60
C PHE A 260 1.78 -29.02 3.21
N TYR A 261 0.70 -29.39 2.53
CA TYR A 261 -0.33 -30.24 3.11
C TYR A 261 0.03 -31.72 3.10
N ALA A 262 -0.34 -32.42 4.17
CA ALA A 262 -0.32 -33.87 4.20
C ALA A 262 -1.24 -34.46 3.11
N ALA A 263 -0.66 -35.26 2.21
CA ALA A 263 -1.34 -35.77 1.03
C ALA A 263 -2.52 -36.69 1.37
N ASP A 264 -2.47 -37.34 2.53
CA ASP A 264 -3.34 -38.42 3.00
C ASP A 264 -4.39 -38.00 4.06
N LEU A 265 -4.51 -36.71 4.37
CA LEU A 265 -5.55 -36.24 5.30
C LEU A 265 -6.96 -36.53 4.77
N PRO A 266 -7.90 -36.89 5.67
CA PRO A 266 -9.28 -37.08 5.30
C PRO A 266 -9.93 -35.78 4.84
N THR A 267 -10.96 -35.91 4.00
CA THR A 267 -11.81 -34.76 3.67
C THR A 267 -12.72 -34.47 4.86
N GLY A 268 -12.32 -33.50 5.68
CA GLY A 268 -13.06 -33.09 6.86
C GLY A 268 -12.81 -33.96 8.10
N TRP A 269 -13.24 -33.45 9.26
CA TRP A 269 -13.06 -34.13 10.54
C TRP A 269 -14.32 -34.91 10.91
N VAL A 270 -14.29 -36.23 10.76
CA VAL A 270 -15.42 -37.11 11.08
C VAL A 270 -15.28 -37.65 12.50
N ILE A 271 -16.30 -37.44 13.33
CA ILE A 271 -16.38 -37.93 14.71
C ILE A 271 -17.67 -38.74 14.87
N ASP A 272 -17.55 -40.00 15.28
CA ASP A 272 -18.68 -40.92 15.45
C ASP A 272 -19.60 -41.00 14.22
N GLY A 273 -18.98 -41.04 13.04
CA GLY A 273 -19.67 -41.15 11.74
C GLY A 273 -20.30 -39.85 11.24
N LYS A 274 -20.10 -38.71 11.92
CA LYS A 274 -20.66 -37.42 11.52
C LYS A 274 -19.56 -36.39 11.29
N MET A 275 -19.74 -35.55 10.27
CA MET A 275 -18.82 -34.45 9.95
C MET A 275 -18.89 -33.36 11.01
N LEU A 276 -17.75 -32.95 11.56
CA LEU A 276 -17.66 -31.81 12.46
C LEU A 276 -18.05 -30.53 11.73
N THR A 277 -18.89 -29.72 12.36
CA THR A 277 -19.37 -28.43 11.83
C THR A 277 -18.49 -27.27 12.31
N PRO A 278 -18.32 -26.18 11.52
CA PRO A 278 -17.42 -25.06 11.85
C PRO A 278 -17.76 -24.36 13.16
N ASP A 279 -19.03 -24.34 13.56
CA ASP A 279 -19.49 -23.75 14.83
C ASP A 279 -18.92 -24.43 16.08
N ARG A 280 -18.33 -25.63 15.94
CA ARG A 280 -17.62 -26.33 17.01
C ARG A 280 -16.17 -25.89 17.17
N LEU A 281 -15.62 -25.19 16.19
CA LEU A 281 -14.24 -24.73 16.12
C LEU A 281 -14.15 -23.28 16.62
N SER A 282 -14.07 -23.08 17.93
CA SER A 282 -13.94 -21.74 18.52
C SER A 282 -12.70 -21.03 17.98
N ARG A 283 -12.85 -19.78 17.55
CA ARG A 283 -11.77 -18.96 16.99
C ARG A 283 -11.88 -17.52 17.47
N PRO A 284 -10.76 -16.78 17.61
CA PRO A 284 -10.82 -15.34 17.78
C PRO A 284 -11.48 -14.69 16.55
N GLY A 285 -12.41 -13.76 16.79
CA GLY A 285 -13.00 -12.93 15.72
C GLY A 285 -12.13 -11.72 15.40
N ILE A 286 -12.51 -10.90 14.42
CA ILE A 286 -11.74 -9.73 13.96
C ILE A 286 -11.31 -8.81 15.11
N SER A 287 -12.20 -8.54 16.07
CA SER A 287 -11.91 -7.66 17.22
C SER A 287 -11.37 -8.40 18.44
N ASN A 288 -11.27 -9.72 18.40
CA ASN A 288 -10.91 -10.62 19.51
C ASN A 288 -11.77 -10.48 20.79
N GLU A 289 -12.78 -9.61 20.81
CA GLU A 289 -13.53 -9.19 22.01
C GLU A 289 -14.01 -10.34 22.88
N TYR A 290 -14.45 -11.45 22.27
CA TYR A 290 -14.90 -12.64 22.97
C TYR A 290 -13.78 -13.26 23.84
N TYR A 291 -12.58 -13.45 23.27
CA TYR A 291 -11.44 -13.99 24.01
C TYR A 291 -10.93 -12.98 25.04
N GLU A 292 -10.95 -11.68 24.72
CA GLU A 292 -10.58 -10.65 25.69
C GLU A 292 -11.51 -10.64 26.90
N TYR A 293 -12.81 -10.86 26.67
CA TYR A 293 -13.81 -10.97 27.72
C TYR A 293 -13.55 -12.20 28.60
N ILE A 294 -13.28 -13.37 28.01
CA ILE A 294 -12.91 -14.58 28.78
C ILE A 294 -11.67 -14.29 29.63
N ALA A 295 -10.61 -13.76 29.03
CA ALA A 295 -9.38 -13.47 29.73
C ALA A 295 -9.62 -12.55 30.94
N LYS A 296 -10.48 -11.52 30.76
CA LYS A 296 -10.88 -10.62 31.85
C LYS A 296 -11.71 -11.31 32.93
N GLN A 297 -12.73 -12.10 32.55
CA GLN A 297 -13.60 -12.79 33.52
C GLN A 297 -12.83 -13.78 34.39
N PHE A 298 -11.90 -14.52 33.79
CA PHE A 298 -11.11 -15.55 34.48
C PHE A 298 -9.72 -15.07 34.92
N SER A 299 -9.47 -13.75 34.85
CA SER A 299 -8.20 -13.14 35.27
C SER A 299 -6.95 -13.78 34.64
N ILE A 300 -7.05 -14.18 33.38
CA ILE A 300 -5.96 -14.83 32.64
C ILE A 300 -4.90 -13.80 32.27
N THR A 301 -3.66 -14.06 32.65
CA THR A 301 -2.49 -13.22 32.34
C THR A 301 -1.28 -14.08 31.93
N PRO A 302 -0.46 -13.62 30.97
CA PRO A 302 -0.70 -12.48 30.07
C PRO A 302 -1.78 -12.82 29.02
N LYS A 303 -2.61 -11.84 28.68
CA LYS A 303 -3.75 -12.01 27.76
C LYS A 303 -3.29 -12.42 26.35
N GLU A 304 -2.16 -11.89 25.92
CA GLU A 304 -1.57 -12.14 24.61
C GLU A 304 -1.14 -13.61 24.47
N ASP A 305 -0.65 -14.24 25.55
CA ASP A 305 -0.35 -15.68 25.53
C ASP A 305 -1.63 -16.51 25.46
N PHE A 306 -2.72 -16.09 26.11
CA PHE A 306 -4.01 -16.79 26.02
C PHE A 306 -4.62 -16.73 24.61
N LEU A 307 -4.55 -15.57 23.94
CA LEU A 307 -5.05 -15.40 22.58
C LEU A 307 -4.32 -16.30 21.58
N ARG A 308 -3.04 -16.59 21.82
CA ARG A 308 -2.23 -17.46 20.96
C ARG A 308 -2.25 -18.93 21.39
N ASN A 309 -2.13 -19.19 22.68
CA ASN A 309 -1.88 -20.51 23.27
C ASN A 309 -3.02 -20.90 24.22
N THR A 310 -4.26 -20.80 23.72
CA THR A 310 -5.48 -21.03 24.49
C THR A 310 -5.51 -22.38 25.22
N GLY A 311 -4.90 -23.41 24.63
CA GLY A 311 -4.78 -24.75 25.21
C GLY A 311 -4.19 -24.76 26.62
N LYS A 312 -3.20 -23.91 26.90
CA LYS A 312 -2.54 -23.78 28.22
C LYS A 312 -3.48 -23.44 29.36
N TYR A 313 -4.63 -22.85 29.04
CA TYR A 313 -5.54 -22.28 30.02
C TYR A 313 -6.83 -23.10 30.16
N LEU A 314 -7.02 -24.17 29.36
CA LEU A 314 -8.26 -24.95 29.35
C LEU A 314 -8.59 -25.56 30.72
N SER A 315 -7.59 -25.93 31.53
CA SER A 315 -7.77 -26.47 32.88
C SER A 315 -8.36 -25.47 33.87
N SER A 316 -8.16 -24.17 33.62
CA SER A 316 -8.66 -23.06 34.45
C SER A 316 -10.04 -22.56 34.03
N LEU A 317 -10.56 -23.03 32.90
CA LEU A 317 -11.80 -22.56 32.31
C LEU A 317 -12.96 -23.53 32.58
N PRO A 318 -14.18 -23.02 32.81
CA PRO A 318 -15.35 -23.88 32.94
C PRO A 318 -15.65 -24.57 31.59
N LEU A 319 -16.07 -25.83 31.66
CA LEU A 319 -16.56 -26.60 30.50
C LEU A 319 -17.93 -26.10 30.00
N ALA A 320 -18.59 -25.22 30.74
CA ALA A 320 -19.90 -24.66 30.39
C ALA A 320 -19.77 -23.47 29.43
N LYS A 321 -20.85 -23.15 28.71
CA LYS A 321 -20.92 -21.97 27.83
C LYS A 321 -20.59 -20.70 28.62
N ILE A 322 -19.57 -19.97 28.17
CA ILE A 322 -19.22 -18.65 28.72
C ILE A 322 -19.95 -17.59 27.87
N SER A 323 -20.90 -16.88 28.48
CA SER A 323 -21.62 -15.80 27.80
C SER A 323 -20.82 -14.51 27.84
N ALA A 324 -20.45 -13.98 26.66
CA ALA A 324 -19.63 -12.76 26.56
C ALA A 324 -20.41 -11.46 26.36
N ARG A 325 -21.66 -11.49 25.84
CA ARG A 325 -22.61 -10.36 25.76
C ARG A 325 -23.80 -10.78 24.88
N ARG A 326 -25.02 -10.60 25.41
CA ARG A 326 -26.34 -11.00 24.87
C ARG A 326 -26.61 -12.51 24.91
N GLU A 327 -27.85 -12.84 25.27
CA GLU A 327 -28.32 -14.15 25.75
C GLU A 327 -28.42 -15.24 24.65
N ASP A 328 -28.07 -14.93 23.41
CA ASP A 328 -28.52 -15.69 22.24
C ASP A 328 -27.41 -16.20 21.29
N LEU A 329 -26.21 -15.63 21.30
CA LEU A 329 -25.10 -16.11 20.45
C LEU A 329 -23.75 -15.91 21.15
N THR A 330 -23.42 -16.80 22.08
CA THR A 330 -22.07 -16.86 22.65
C THR A 330 -21.46 -18.20 22.28
N PRO A 331 -20.38 -18.22 21.45
CA PRO A 331 -19.62 -19.44 21.23
C PRO A 331 -19.17 -19.97 22.59
N SER A 332 -19.09 -21.29 22.76
CA SER A 332 -18.31 -21.85 23.86
C SER A 332 -16.86 -21.96 23.41
N LEU A 333 -15.90 -21.75 24.30
CA LEU A 333 -14.50 -22.03 23.98
C LEU A 333 -14.29 -23.54 23.80
N ILE A 334 -14.90 -24.32 24.69
CA ILE A 334 -14.91 -25.79 24.66
C ILE A 334 -16.29 -26.23 24.19
N ASN A 335 -16.35 -26.92 23.06
CA ASN A 335 -17.60 -27.35 22.45
C ASN A 335 -17.79 -28.86 22.53
N PRO A 336 -19.02 -29.37 22.65
CA PRO A 336 -19.29 -30.79 22.42
C PRO A 336 -18.82 -31.21 21.03
N ALA A 337 -18.24 -32.41 20.91
CA ALA A 337 -17.82 -32.96 19.62
C ALA A 337 -19.00 -33.40 18.73
N THR A 338 -20.23 -33.28 19.22
CA THR A 338 -21.46 -33.62 18.48
C THR A 338 -21.78 -32.53 17.45
N PRO A 339 -21.90 -32.87 16.16
CA PRO A 339 -22.23 -31.88 15.13
C PRO A 339 -23.62 -31.27 15.31
N THR A 340 -23.78 -30.06 14.80
CA THR A 340 -25.01 -29.28 14.94
C THR A 340 -25.93 -29.55 13.74
N PRO A 341 -27.23 -29.84 13.94
CA PRO A 341 -28.14 -30.16 12.83
C PRO A 341 -28.40 -29.00 11.84
N ALA A 342 -27.95 -27.79 12.16
CA ALA A 342 -28.38 -26.55 11.50
C ALA A 342 -27.76 -26.30 10.11
N PHE A 343 -26.77 -27.08 9.69
CA PHE A 343 -26.14 -26.92 8.39
C PHE A 343 -26.66 -27.96 7.40
N ASN A 344 -27.45 -27.49 6.43
CA ASN A 344 -27.85 -28.26 5.28
C ASN A 344 -26.83 -27.95 4.16
N HIS A 345 -26.31 -28.97 3.50
CA HIS A 345 -25.30 -28.91 2.43
C HIS A 345 -23.84 -28.93 2.89
N VAL A 346 -23.23 -30.10 2.75
CA VAL A 346 -21.78 -30.29 2.73
C VAL A 346 -21.35 -30.37 1.27
N LYS A 347 -20.69 -29.34 0.75
CA LYS A 347 -19.97 -29.44 -0.53
C LYS A 347 -18.50 -29.69 -0.19
N THR A 348 -17.94 -30.76 -0.75
CA THR A 348 -16.50 -31.05 -0.65
C THR A 348 -15.84 -30.66 -1.96
N LYS A 349 -14.85 -29.75 -1.91
CA LYS A 349 -13.98 -29.45 -3.05
C LYS A 349 -12.54 -29.56 -2.55
N GLU A 350 -11.72 -30.38 -3.20
CA GLU A 350 -10.25 -30.36 -3.04
C GLU A 350 -9.76 -30.35 -1.57
N LYS A 351 -10.41 -31.15 -0.70
CA LYS A 351 -10.21 -31.30 0.77
C LYS A 351 -10.88 -30.28 1.69
N THR A 352 -11.48 -29.21 1.15
CA THR A 352 -12.24 -28.24 1.93
C THR A 352 -13.68 -28.72 2.13
N VAL A 353 -14.16 -28.62 3.36
CA VAL A 353 -15.56 -28.86 3.73
C VAL A 353 -16.26 -27.52 3.84
N ARG A 354 -17.28 -27.28 3.00
CA ARG A 354 -18.07 -26.05 3.01
C ARG A 354 -19.46 -26.30 3.56
N PHE A 355 -19.89 -25.38 4.41
CA PHE A 355 -21.21 -25.30 5.03
C PHE A 355 -21.88 -24.01 4.60
N GLU A 356 -23.13 -24.11 4.19
CA GLU A 356 -23.95 -22.96 3.82
C GLU A 356 -25.21 -22.98 4.71
N GLN A 357 -25.56 -21.82 5.26
CA GLN A 357 -26.81 -21.63 5.98
C GLN A 357 -27.53 -20.43 5.38
N GLU A 358 -28.70 -20.68 4.81
CA GLU A 358 -29.58 -19.59 4.38
C GLU A 358 -30.15 -18.88 5.61
N LYS A 359 -29.96 -17.57 5.68
CA LYS A 359 -30.66 -16.67 6.59
C LYS A 359 -31.53 -15.72 5.76
N ASP A 360 -32.49 -15.08 6.40
CA ASP A 360 -33.53 -14.26 5.75
C ASP A 360 -33.00 -13.23 4.73
N ILE A 361 -31.79 -12.71 4.95
CA ILE A 361 -31.21 -11.62 4.13
C ILE A 361 -29.80 -11.93 3.59
N TYR A 362 -29.21 -13.07 3.92
CA TYR A 362 -27.89 -13.49 3.41
C TYR A 362 -27.67 -14.98 3.61
N THR A 363 -26.74 -15.56 2.84
CA THR A 363 -26.24 -16.92 3.08
C THR A 363 -24.97 -16.83 3.91
N LEU A 364 -24.99 -17.39 5.12
CA LEU A 364 -23.76 -17.59 5.89
C LEU A 364 -22.99 -18.73 5.23
N ARG A 365 -21.71 -18.49 4.92
CA ARG A 365 -20.82 -19.52 4.41
C ARG A 365 -19.64 -19.67 5.35
N GLU A 366 -19.42 -20.90 5.80
CA GLU A 366 -18.26 -21.27 6.57
C GLU A 366 -17.59 -22.46 5.89
N GLU A 367 -16.27 -22.51 5.92
CA GLU A 367 -15.53 -23.64 5.38
C GLU A 367 -14.31 -23.95 6.22
N TYR A 368 -13.86 -25.19 6.17
CA TYR A 368 -12.57 -25.53 6.77
C TYR A 368 -11.82 -26.58 5.97
N THR A 369 -10.51 -26.56 6.13
CA THR A 369 -9.58 -27.52 5.53
C THR A 369 -8.65 -28.07 6.62
N LEU A 370 -8.47 -29.38 6.66
CA LEU A 370 -7.45 -30.00 7.51
C LEU A 370 -6.09 -29.87 6.84
N LEU A 371 -5.12 -29.26 7.53
CA LEU A 371 -3.79 -28.98 6.97
C LEU A 371 -2.73 -29.99 7.41
N ALA A 372 -2.79 -30.42 8.67
CA ALA A 372 -1.88 -31.40 9.26
C ALA A 372 -2.55 -32.13 10.43
N GLU A 373 -2.20 -33.40 10.65
CA GLU A 373 -2.51 -34.12 11.89
C GLU A 373 -1.45 -33.80 12.95
N ILE A 374 -1.89 -33.55 14.17
CA ILE A 374 -1.01 -33.26 15.31
C ILE A 374 -0.93 -34.52 16.16
N PRO A 375 0.27 -35.08 16.41
CA PRO A 375 0.44 -36.24 17.27
C PRO A 375 -0.23 -36.05 18.63
N SER A 376 -0.85 -37.12 19.15
CA SER A 376 -1.61 -37.07 20.41
C SER A 376 -0.76 -36.60 21.60
N GLU A 377 0.52 -36.97 21.64
CA GLU A 377 1.48 -36.51 22.66
C GLU A 377 1.66 -34.98 22.61
N ILE A 378 1.83 -34.43 21.42
CA ILE A 378 1.93 -32.98 21.21
C ILE A 378 0.61 -32.31 21.58
N CYS A 379 -0.52 -32.83 21.08
CA CYS A 379 -1.85 -32.34 21.43
C CYS A 379 -2.07 -32.27 22.96
N GLN A 380 -1.69 -33.32 23.68
CA GLN A 380 -1.81 -33.36 25.13
C GLN A 380 -0.89 -32.32 25.80
N SER A 381 0.33 -32.14 25.28
CA SER A 381 1.28 -31.13 25.78
C SER A 381 0.81 -29.68 25.56
N LEU A 382 -0.02 -29.43 24.54
CA LEU A 382 -0.61 -28.13 24.26
C LEU A 382 -1.75 -27.76 25.22
N ALA A 383 -2.28 -28.74 25.96
CA ALA A 383 -3.31 -28.56 26.99
C ALA A 383 -2.83 -29.10 28.35
N PRO A 384 -1.78 -28.50 28.95
CA PRO A 384 -1.27 -28.91 30.25
C PRO A 384 -2.37 -28.90 31.31
N ASP A 385 -2.32 -29.89 32.19
CA ASP A 385 -3.26 -30.07 33.31
C ASP A 385 -4.74 -30.24 32.92
N PHE A 386 -5.03 -30.33 31.62
CA PHE A 386 -6.38 -30.58 31.16
C PHE A 386 -6.75 -32.05 31.40
N LYS A 387 -7.88 -32.27 32.10
CA LYS A 387 -8.29 -33.62 32.56
C LYS A 387 -8.71 -34.56 31.43
N GLY A 388 -8.95 -34.04 30.22
CA GLY A 388 -9.30 -34.84 29.06
C GLY A 388 -8.08 -35.50 28.43
N THR A 389 -8.24 -36.70 27.89
CA THR A 389 -7.24 -37.36 27.05
C THR A 389 -7.42 -36.94 25.59
N CYS A 390 -6.38 -36.39 24.96
CA CYS A 390 -6.45 -36.07 23.54
C CYS A 390 -6.51 -37.34 22.69
N LEU A 391 -7.54 -37.46 21.85
CA LEU A 391 -7.76 -38.59 20.95
C LEU A 391 -7.22 -38.31 19.54
N GLN A 392 -7.46 -37.09 19.05
CA GLN A 392 -7.11 -36.64 17.71
C GLN A 392 -6.88 -35.13 17.75
N SER A 393 -6.05 -34.62 16.86
CA SER A 393 -5.83 -33.18 16.76
C SER A 393 -5.38 -32.81 15.35
N TYR A 394 -5.81 -31.65 14.89
CA TYR A 394 -5.48 -31.16 13.56
C TYR A 394 -5.15 -29.67 13.59
N LEU A 395 -4.21 -29.27 12.72
CA LEU A 395 -4.13 -27.90 12.25
C LEU A 395 -5.24 -27.70 11.20
N ILE A 396 -6.07 -26.68 11.39
CA ILE A 396 -7.24 -26.40 10.56
C ILE A 396 -7.18 -24.96 10.07
N GLU A 397 -7.34 -24.78 8.76
CA GLU A 397 -7.69 -23.49 8.15
C GLU A 397 -9.21 -23.35 8.18
N LEU A 398 -9.70 -22.25 8.73
CA LEU A 398 -11.12 -22.00 8.97
C LEU A 398 -11.51 -20.68 8.32
N GLY A 399 -12.38 -20.76 7.31
CA GLY A 399 -12.89 -19.63 6.53
C GLY A 399 -14.31 -19.24 6.93
N GLU A 400 -14.56 -17.94 7.05
CA GLU A 400 -15.89 -17.35 7.20
C GLU A 400 -16.12 -16.25 6.15
N ASP A 401 -17.25 -16.33 5.46
CA ASP A 401 -17.67 -15.28 4.54
C ASP A 401 -18.17 -14.08 5.33
N THR A 402 -17.32 -13.06 5.42
CA THR A 402 -17.63 -11.80 6.12
C THR A 402 -18.48 -10.84 5.27
N GLY A 403 -18.75 -11.21 4.02
CA GLY A 403 -19.46 -10.37 3.06
C GLY A 403 -18.66 -9.16 2.56
N GLY A 404 -19.28 -8.39 1.64
CA GLY A 404 -18.71 -7.16 1.09
C GLY A 404 -17.38 -7.35 0.36
N THR A 405 -16.53 -6.32 0.38
CA THR A 405 -15.22 -6.32 -0.30
C THR A 405 -14.13 -7.06 0.48
N MET A 406 -14.41 -7.56 1.69
CA MET A 406 -13.44 -8.30 2.50
C MET A 406 -13.36 -9.78 2.09
N GLY A 407 -14.46 -10.33 1.57
CA GLY A 407 -14.52 -11.73 1.15
C GLY A 407 -14.38 -12.72 2.31
N MET A 408 -13.77 -13.86 2.00
CA MET A 408 -13.51 -14.94 2.97
C MET A 408 -12.37 -14.54 3.91
N LEU A 409 -12.64 -14.49 5.21
CA LEU A 409 -11.62 -14.34 6.25
C LEU A 409 -11.20 -15.74 6.70
N THR A 410 -9.92 -16.06 6.57
CA THR A 410 -9.37 -17.34 7.03
C THR A 410 -8.53 -17.17 8.29
N ASN A 411 -8.59 -18.16 9.18
CA ASN A 411 -7.75 -18.27 10.37
C ASN A 411 -7.20 -19.70 10.47
N ASP A 412 -5.94 -19.82 10.84
CA ASP A 412 -5.30 -21.12 11.07
C ASP A 412 -5.20 -21.39 12.57
N SER A 413 -5.58 -22.59 13.00
CA SER A 413 -5.58 -22.96 14.42
C SER A 413 -5.46 -24.47 14.63
N ILE A 414 -4.79 -24.87 15.71
CA ILE A 414 -4.76 -26.26 16.16
C ILE A 414 -5.95 -26.52 17.09
N TYR A 415 -6.66 -27.61 16.83
CA TYR A 415 -7.80 -28.07 17.64
C TYR A 415 -7.61 -29.51 18.09
N GLY A 416 -7.94 -29.79 19.35
CA GLY A 416 -7.90 -31.14 19.91
C GLY A 416 -9.30 -31.70 20.19
N LEU A 417 -9.50 -32.98 19.86
CA LEU A 417 -10.62 -33.79 20.32
C LEU A 417 -10.22 -34.51 21.61
N PHE A 418 -10.88 -34.18 22.72
CA PHE A 418 -10.59 -34.76 24.02
C PHE A 418 -11.71 -35.69 24.49
N ARG A 419 -11.33 -36.79 25.14
CA ARG A 419 -12.23 -37.63 25.94
C ARG A 419 -12.11 -37.22 27.40
N MET A 420 -13.21 -36.74 27.97
CA MET A 420 -13.31 -36.35 29.36
C MET A 420 -13.47 -37.57 30.30
N PRO A 421 -13.22 -37.42 31.62
CA PRO A 421 -13.38 -38.51 32.59
C PRO A 421 -14.78 -39.12 32.64
N ASP A 422 -15.81 -38.32 32.34
CA ASP A 422 -17.21 -38.76 32.20
C ASP A 422 -17.51 -39.42 30.84
N LYS A 423 -16.47 -39.67 30.04
CA LYS A 423 -16.47 -40.24 28.68
C LYS A 423 -17.05 -39.33 27.59
N ASN A 424 -17.46 -38.11 27.91
CA ASN A 424 -17.91 -37.15 26.90
C ASN A 424 -16.75 -36.70 26.01
N LYS A 425 -17.05 -36.47 24.73
CA LYS A 425 -16.09 -35.94 23.76
C LYS A 425 -16.31 -34.46 23.53
N ILE A 426 -15.23 -33.71 23.54
CA ILE A 426 -15.23 -32.26 23.33
C ILE A 426 -14.17 -31.85 22.32
N ILE A 427 -14.38 -30.71 21.67
CA ILE A 427 -13.42 -30.02 20.82
C ILE A 427 -12.98 -28.75 21.55
N ALA A 428 -11.68 -28.51 21.58
CA ALA A 428 -11.10 -27.31 22.17
C ALA A 428 -10.01 -26.72 21.26
N PRO A 429 -9.93 -25.37 21.14
CA PRO A 429 -8.80 -24.70 20.53
C PRO A 429 -7.56 -24.86 21.40
N LEU A 430 -6.41 -25.09 20.77
CA LEU A 430 -5.13 -25.27 21.43
C LEU A 430 -4.18 -24.11 21.12
N VAL A 431 -4.05 -23.78 19.83
CA VAL A 431 -3.15 -22.72 19.35
C VAL A 431 -3.82 -21.96 18.21
N HIS A 432 -3.72 -20.64 18.22
CA HIS A 432 -4.16 -19.75 17.14
C HIS A 432 -2.96 -19.08 16.48
N PHE A 433 -2.99 -18.93 15.16
CA PHE A 433 -1.91 -18.32 14.40
C PHE A 433 -2.36 -17.00 13.75
N SER A 434 -1.43 -16.05 13.69
CA SER A 434 -1.63 -14.75 13.02
C SER A 434 -1.60 -14.87 11.49
N SER A 435 -1.01 -15.94 10.96
CA SER A 435 -0.94 -16.23 9.53
C SER A 435 -0.71 -17.72 9.28
N SER A 436 -0.97 -18.15 8.04
CA SER A 436 -0.65 -19.50 7.60
C SER A 436 0.85 -19.80 7.65
N ASN A 437 1.69 -18.80 7.39
CA ASN A 437 3.13 -18.96 7.47
C ASN A 437 3.60 -19.24 8.91
N ASP A 438 2.99 -18.58 9.90
CA ASP A 438 3.27 -18.85 11.32
C ASP A 438 2.85 -20.26 11.72
N ALA A 439 1.69 -20.72 11.24
CA ALA A 439 1.20 -22.08 11.50
C ALA A 439 2.16 -23.14 10.95
N LYS A 440 2.64 -22.96 9.72
CA LYS A 440 3.61 -23.86 9.08
C LYS A 440 4.96 -23.87 9.79
N ASN A 441 5.49 -22.70 10.13
CA ASN A 441 6.74 -22.58 10.89
C ASN A 441 6.62 -23.31 12.25
N TYR A 442 5.47 -23.18 12.91
CA TYR A 442 5.21 -23.85 14.18
C TYR A 442 5.24 -25.38 14.06
N LEU A 443 4.68 -25.94 12.99
CA LEU A 443 4.72 -27.39 12.77
C LEU A 443 6.14 -27.91 12.56
N GLU A 444 6.95 -27.20 11.76
CA GLU A 444 8.37 -27.54 11.59
C GLU A 444 9.14 -27.46 12.90
N ASP A 445 8.93 -26.40 13.70
CA ASP A 445 9.59 -26.23 14.99
C ASP A 445 9.24 -27.35 15.99
N MET A 446 8.07 -27.97 15.82
CA MET A 446 7.63 -29.14 16.59
C MET A 446 8.09 -30.47 16.00
N ASN A 447 8.85 -30.46 14.90
CA ASN A 447 9.20 -31.66 14.12
C ASN A 447 7.96 -32.47 13.68
N ILE A 448 6.83 -31.81 13.48
CA ILE A 448 5.64 -32.42 12.86
C ILE A 448 5.89 -32.35 11.37
N ALA A 449 6.31 -33.49 10.79
CA ALA A 449 6.79 -33.53 9.43
C ALA A 449 5.73 -32.99 8.44
N PRO A 450 6.04 -31.95 7.64
CA PRO A 450 5.30 -31.75 6.40
C PRO A 450 5.60 -32.98 5.53
N LEU A 451 4.56 -33.76 5.19
CA LEU A 451 4.75 -34.93 4.34
C LEU A 451 5.43 -34.50 3.03
N GLN A 452 6.54 -35.18 2.74
CA GLN A 452 7.49 -35.01 1.65
C GLN A 452 7.09 -34.01 0.55
N GLN A 453 7.90 -32.95 0.41
CA GLN A 453 8.04 -32.23 -0.86
C GLN A 453 8.52 -33.24 -1.91
N GLN A 454 7.62 -33.85 -2.68
CA GLN A 454 8.02 -34.50 -3.91
C GLN A 454 8.45 -33.41 -4.89
N ASN A 455 9.77 -33.35 -5.12
CA ASN A 455 10.43 -32.52 -6.13
C ASN A 455 9.77 -32.63 -7.49
#